data_AF-A0A3N5LIL9-F1
#
_entry.id   AF-A0A3N5LIL9-F1
#
_cell.length_a   1.000
_cell.length_b   1.000
_cell.length_c   1.000
_cell.angle_alpha   90.00
_cell.angle_beta   90.00
_cell.angle_gamma   90.00
#
_symmetry.space_group_name_H-M   'P 1'
#
loop_
_entity.id
_entity.type
_entity.pdbx_description
1 polymer ?
#
loop_
_entity_poly.entity_id
_entity_poly.type
_entity_poly.pdbx_seq_one_letter_code
_entity_poly.pdbx_strand_id
1 'polypeptide(L)' 'MATTSVLGGVVRRKEDPALIRGAGRYVDDIKLTGELAAAFVRSPLAHARITSIDT' A
#
# COMPACT_ATOMS: atom_id res chain seq x y z
N MET A 1 -20.05 -5.22 36.31
CA MET A 1 -19.28 -5.51 35.07
C MET A 1 -18.78 -4.18 34.54
N ALA A 2 -17.49 -3.91 34.62
CA ALA A 2 -16.94 -2.65 34.13
C ALA A 2 -16.84 -2.70 32.60
N THR A 3 -17.59 -1.85 31.92
CA THR A 3 -17.45 -1.58 30.49
C THR A 3 -16.15 -0.82 30.30
N THR A 4 -15.04 -1.52 30.04
CA THR A 4 -13.76 -0.87 29.77
C THR A 4 -13.91 -0.06 28.47
N SER A 5 -13.99 1.27 28.61
CA SER A 5 -14.02 2.20 27.49
C SER A 5 -12.80 1.96 26.58
N VAL A 6 -13.03 1.89 25.26
CA VAL A 6 -11.95 1.86 24.26
C VAL A 6 -11.24 3.20 24.12
N LEU A 7 -11.81 4.27 24.70
CA LEU A 7 -11.23 5.61 24.71
C LEU A 7 -10.43 5.82 26.00
N GLY A 8 -9.15 6.20 25.85
CA GLY A 8 -8.25 6.56 26.96
C GLY A 8 -7.49 5.38 27.59
N GLY A 9 -7.73 4.14 27.16
CA GLY A 9 -7.02 2.95 27.63
C GLY A 9 -6.01 2.40 26.61
N VAL A 10 -5.10 1.53 27.06
CA VAL A 10 -4.23 0.75 26.15
C VAL A 10 -5.08 -0.31 25.45
N VAL A 11 -5.32 -0.11 24.15
CA VAL A 11 -6.09 -1.03 23.32
C VAL A 11 -5.14 -1.74 22.34
N ARG A 12 -5.23 -3.07 22.26
CA ARG A 12 -4.49 -3.83 21.24
C ARG A 12 -5.11 -3.54 19.89
N ARG A 13 -4.29 -3.18 18.89
CA ARG A 13 -4.81 -2.95 17.54
C ARG A 13 -5.21 -4.27 16.90
N LYS A 14 -6.20 -4.19 16.02
CA LYS A 14 -6.84 -5.37 15.41
C LYS A 14 -5.96 -6.00 14.35
N GLU A 15 -5.16 -5.16 13.69
CA GLU A 15 -4.34 -5.49 12.54
C GLU A 15 -2.99 -6.13 12.91
N ASP A 16 -2.43 -5.89 14.11
CA ASP A 16 -1.12 -6.41 14.53
C ASP A 16 -0.99 -7.90 14.30
N PRO A 17 -1.95 -8.75 14.71
CA PRO A 17 -1.80 -10.18 14.57
C PRO A 17 -1.56 -10.63 13.13
N ALA A 18 -2.16 -9.96 12.15
CA ALA A 18 -2.01 -10.26 10.73
C ALA A 18 -0.75 -9.61 10.17
N LEU A 19 -0.51 -8.33 10.45
CA LEU A 19 0.63 -7.59 9.90
C LEU A 19 1.97 -8.15 10.39
N ILE A 20 2.12 -8.42 11.68
CA ILE A 20 3.41 -8.89 12.24
C ILE A 20 3.74 -10.34 11.89
N ARG A 21 2.74 -11.12 11.45
CA ARG A 21 2.89 -12.52 11.06
C ARG A 21 3.01 -12.70 9.55
N GLY A 22 3.00 -11.61 8.78
CA GLY A 22 2.98 -11.67 7.31
C GLY A 22 1.68 -12.25 6.74
N ALA A 23 0.60 -12.26 7.53
CA ALA A 23 -0.73 -12.70 7.11
C ALA A 23 -1.64 -11.53 6.68
N GLY A 24 -1.12 -10.30 6.73
CA GLY A 24 -1.77 -9.14 6.13
C GLY A 24 -1.70 -9.22 4.60
N ARG A 25 -2.74 -8.73 3.92
CA ARG A 25 -2.78 -8.64 2.46
C ARG A 25 -2.73 -7.17 2.05
N TYR A 26 -1.67 -6.78 1.36
CA TYR A 26 -1.51 -5.48 0.74
C TYR A 26 -2.04 -5.50 -0.70
N VAL A 27 -2.11 -4.33 -1.33
CA VAL A 27 -2.60 -4.20 -2.71
C VAL A 27 -1.76 -5.03 -3.68
N ASP A 28 -0.44 -5.11 -3.49
CA ASP A 28 0.47 -5.86 -4.37
C ASP A 28 0.35 -7.40 -4.22
N ASP A 29 -0.23 -7.86 -3.11
CA ASP A 29 -0.54 -9.28 -2.87
C ASP A 29 -1.82 -9.73 -3.59
N ILE A 30 -2.52 -8.81 -4.26
CA ILE A 30 -3.68 -9.15 -5.08
C ILE A 30 -3.15 -9.65 -6.43
N LYS A 31 -3.49 -10.90 -6.76
CA LYS A 31 -3.16 -11.54 -8.04
C LYS A 31 -4.45 -11.88 -8.77
N LEU A 32 -4.59 -11.36 -9.99
CA LEU A 32 -5.72 -11.62 -10.87
C LEU A 32 -5.25 -12.40 -12.10
N THR A 33 -6.10 -13.31 -12.59
CA THR A 33 -5.81 -14.05 -13.82
C THR A 33 -5.71 -13.07 -15.00
N GLY A 34 -4.57 -13.08 -15.68
CA GLY A 34 -4.31 -12.20 -16.82
C GLY A 34 -3.88 -10.77 -16.45
N GLU A 35 -3.48 -10.52 -15.20
CA GLU A 35 -2.91 -9.22 -14.84
C GLU A 35 -1.64 -8.90 -15.62
N LEU A 36 -1.45 -7.63 -15.95
CA LEU A 36 -0.24 -7.11 -16.59
C LEU A 36 0.51 -6.21 -15.62
N ALA A 37 1.83 -6.19 -15.73
CA ALA A 37 2.67 -5.22 -15.01
C ALA A 37 2.80 -3.92 -15.81
N ALA A 38 2.72 -2.79 -15.12
CA ALA A 38 2.96 -1.47 -15.71
C ALA A 38 4.24 -0.86 -15.14
N ALA A 39 5.00 -0.17 -15.99
CA ALA A 39 6.17 0.62 -15.60
C ALA A 39 6.01 2.06 -16.07
N PHE A 40 6.42 3.01 -15.23
CA PHE A 40 6.35 4.43 -15.53
C PHE A 40 7.75 4.99 -15.78
N VAL A 41 8.01 5.45 -17.00
CA VAL A 41 9.21 6.24 -17.32
C VAL A 41 8.97 7.67 -16.88
N ARG A 42 9.82 8.19 -15.99
CA ARG A 42 9.69 9.54 -15.42
C ARG A 42 10.78 10.47 -15.96
N SER A 43 10.45 11.76 -16.05
CA SER A 43 11.42 12.78 -16.43
C SER A 43 12.59 12.81 -15.43
N PRO A 44 13.85 12.81 -15.90
CA PRO A 44 15.00 13.09 -15.04
C PRO A 44 15.19 14.59 -14.77
N LEU A 45 14.42 15.46 -15.46
CA LEU A 45 14.50 16.92 -15.34
C LEU A 45 13.27 17.44 -14.59
N ALA A 46 13.49 18.37 -13.66
CA ALA A 46 12.42 19.02 -12.91
C ALA A 46 11.53 19.92 -13.78
N HIS A 47 12.10 20.54 -14.83
CA HIS A 47 11.37 21.36 -15.80
C HIS A 47 12.02 21.26 -17.18
N ALA A 48 11.26 20.79 -18.17
CA ALA A 48 11.69 20.68 -19.55
C ALA A 48 10.45 20.59 -20.47
N ARG A 49 10.66 20.81 -21.77
CA ARG A 49 9.65 20.56 -22.79
C ARG A 49 9.88 19.16 -23.36
N ILE A 50 8.83 18.35 -23.47
CA ILE A 50 8.88 17.08 -24.19
C ILE A 50 8.93 17.38 -25.69
N THR A 51 10.00 17.00 -26.36
CA THR A 51 10.17 17.21 -27.82
C THR A 51 9.85 15.97 -28.64
N SER A 52 10.09 14.78 -28.09
CA SER A 52 9.82 13.50 -28.72
C SER A 52 9.74 12.39 -27.66
N ILE A 53 9.14 11.26 -28.05
CA ILE A 53 9.19 10.00 -27.32
C ILE A 53 9.54 8.94 -28.36
N ASP A 54 10.59 8.16 -28.11
CA ASP A 54 10.94 6.97 -28.89
C ASP A 54 10.47 5.74 -28.11
N THR A 55 9.66 4.90 -28.74
CA THR A 55 8.95 3.76 -28.11
C THR A 55 9.28 2.45 -28.78
#